data_AF-A0A840EWZ0-F1
#
_entry.id   AF-A0A840EWZ0-F1
#
_cell.length_a   1.000
_cell.length_b   1.000
_cell.length_c   1.000
_cell.angle_alpha   90.00
_cell.angle_beta   90.00
_cell.angle_gamma   90.00
#
_symmetry.space_group_name_H-M   'P 1'
#
loop_
_entity.id
_entity.type
_entity.pdbx_description
1 polymer ?
#
loop_
_entity_poly.entity_id
_entity_poly.type
_entity_poly.pdbx_seq_one_letter_code
_entity_poly.pdbx_strand_id
1 'polypeptide(L)'
;MIIIIYQLFSLVIITFSEDLKEDKYYKRYLKITFGIGFLGIFMELLNWNYLCRFNCTLLTFSPLLTLLISKGIIEFYKKVIKKEGFQMQWGKLSDGIWVKNKGNLKNRGFYGWYTTNIVSFPILILTILFVVIEKNVC
;
A
#
# COMPACT_ATOMS: atom_id res chain seq x y z
N MET A 1 -8.17 2.71 17.81
CA MET A 1 -7.08 1.73 17.99
C MET A 1 -6.89 0.83 16.76
N ILE A 2 -7.93 0.13 16.31
CA ILE A 2 -7.92 -0.67 15.05
C ILE A 2 -7.45 0.15 13.85
N ILE A 3 -7.87 1.43 13.80
CA ILE A 3 -7.47 2.34 12.74
C ILE A 3 -5.94 2.50 12.65
N ILE A 4 -5.28 2.60 13.80
CA ILE A 4 -3.82 2.77 13.88
C ILE A 4 -3.10 1.47 13.49
N ILE A 5 -3.66 0.32 13.85
CA ILE A 5 -3.07 -0.99 13.55
C ILE A 5 -3.04 -1.24 12.03
N TYR A 6 -4.13 -0.96 11.30
CA TYR A 6 -4.11 -1.14 9.84
C TYR A 6 -3.13 -0.19 9.15
N GLN A 7 -2.96 1.03 9.67
CA GLN A 7 -2.02 2.02 9.13
C GLN A 7 -0.58 1.50 9.21
N LEU A 8 -0.22 0.85 10.33
CA LEU A 8 1.10 0.23 10.50
C LEU A 8 1.34 -0.88 9.46
N PHE A 9 0.36 -1.76 9.22
CA PHE A 9 0.48 -2.78 8.16
C PHE A 9 0.59 -2.16 6.76
N SER A 10 -0.14 -1.06 6.52
CA SER A 10 -0.09 -0.34 5.25
C SER A 10 1.29 0.28 5.02
N LEU A 11 1.90 0.84 6.07
CA LEU A 11 3.25 1.41 6.03
C LEU A 11 4.30 0.37 5.63
N VAL A 12 4.20 -0.88 6.13
CA VAL A 12 5.11 -1.97 5.73
C VAL A 12 5.07 -2.18 4.22
N ILE A 13 3.89 -2.25 3.61
CA ILE A 13 3.77 -2.43 2.15
C ILE A 13 4.30 -1.21 1.39
N ILE A 14 4.03 0.00 1.88
CA ILE A 14 4.51 1.24 1.28
C ILE A 14 6.04 1.31 1.29
N THR A 15 6.70 0.80 2.35
CA THR A 15 8.18 0.75 2.39
C THR A 15 8.78 -0.20 1.36
N PHE A 16 8.06 -1.26 0.97
CA PHE A 16 8.47 -2.18 -0.10
C PHE A 16 7.88 -1.79 -1.47
N SER A 17 7.37 -0.56 -1.64
CA SER A 17 6.68 -0.17 -2.88
C SER A 17 7.58 -0.15 -4.12
N GLU A 18 8.88 0.02 -3.95
CA GLU A 18 9.85 -0.08 -5.05
C GLU A 18 9.91 -1.50 -5.64
N ASP A 19 9.82 -2.53 -4.80
CA ASP A 19 9.76 -3.93 -5.25
C ASP A 19 8.48 -4.23 -6.04
N LEU A 20 7.38 -3.51 -5.75
CA LEU A 20 6.09 -3.69 -6.43
C LEU A 20 6.11 -3.28 -7.90
N LYS A 21 7.13 -2.55 -8.34
CA LYS A 21 7.33 -2.20 -9.75
C LYS A 21 7.64 -3.43 -10.60
N GLU A 22 8.29 -4.44 -10.02
CA GLU A 22 8.57 -5.70 -10.68
C GLU A 22 7.43 -6.70 -10.49
N ASP A 23 6.94 -7.26 -11.59
CA ASP A 23 5.76 -8.12 -11.55
C ASP A 23 5.98 -9.44 -10.80
N LYS A 24 7.23 -9.92 -10.73
CA LYS A 24 7.58 -11.12 -9.95
C LYS A 24 7.33 -10.91 -8.46
N TYR A 25 7.81 -9.81 -7.90
CA TYR A 25 7.62 -9.47 -6.49
C TYR A 25 6.17 -9.10 -6.20
N TYR A 26 5.54 -8.31 -7.07
CA TYR A 26 4.11 -7.99 -6.96
C TYR A 26 3.22 -9.24 -6.89
N LYS A 27 3.40 -10.21 -7.80
CA LYS A 27 2.64 -11.47 -7.78
C LYS A 27 2.87 -12.27 -6.50
N ARG A 28 4.09 -12.25 -5.96
CA ARG A 28 4.42 -12.93 -4.68
C ARG A 28 3.67 -12.28 -3.53
N TYR A 29 3.74 -10.95 -3.39
CA TYR A 29 3.02 -10.23 -2.35
C TYR A 29 1.50 -10.34 -2.48
N LEU A 30 0.98 -10.34 -3.71
CA LEU A 30 -0.44 -10.54 -3.98
C LEU A 30 -0.94 -11.89 -3.47
N LYS A 31 -0.19 -12.98 -3.71
CA LYS A 31 -0.54 -14.31 -3.16
C LYS A 31 -0.54 -14.34 -1.64
N ILE A 32 0.46 -13.73 -1.01
CA ILE A 32 0.60 -13.71 0.46
C ILE A 32 -0.55 -12.90 1.08
N THR A 33 -0.76 -11.67 0.60
CA THR A 33 -1.79 -10.76 1.13
C THR A 33 -3.20 -11.29 0.87
N PHE A 34 -3.44 -11.94 -0.27
CA PHE A 34 -4.71 -12.63 -0.53
C PHE A 34 -4.95 -13.79 0.43
N GLY A 35 -3.91 -14.60 0.71
CA GLY A 35 -4.00 -15.68 1.69
C GLY A 35 -4.32 -15.18 3.10
N ILE A 36 -3.71 -14.08 3.53
CA ILE A 36 -4.01 -13.42 4.81
C ILE A 36 -5.47 -12.93 4.84
N GLY A 37 -5.94 -12.28 3.78
CA GLY A 37 -7.33 -11.86 3.65
C GLY A 37 -8.30 -13.03 3.81
N PHE A 38 -8.02 -14.15 3.13
CA PHE A 38 -8.83 -15.36 3.20
C PHE A 38 -8.89 -15.97 4.62
N LEU A 39 -7.79 -15.93 5.38
CA LEU A 39 -7.80 -16.32 6.79
C LEU A 39 -8.78 -15.47 7.62
N GLY A 40 -8.85 -14.17 7.35
CA GLY A 40 -9.83 -13.30 8.04
C GLY A 40 -11.27 -13.68 7.76
N ILE A 41 -11.60 -14.10 6.53
CA ILE A 41 -12.95 -14.60 6.19
C ILE A 41 -13.24 -15.88 6.99
N PHE A 42 -12.30 -16.82 7.09
CA PHE A 42 -12.50 -18.01 7.91
C PHE A 42 -12.67 -17.69 9.39
N MET A 43 -11.90 -16.75 9.93
CA MET A 43 -12.04 -16.30 11.32
C MET A 43 -13.44 -15.70 11.56
N GLU A 44 -13.93 -14.90 10.60
CA GLU A 44 -15.28 -14.34 10.62
C GLU A 44 -16.37 -15.43 10.62
N LEU A 45 -16.25 -16.41 9.71
CA LEU A 45 -17.19 -17.53 9.59
C LEU A 45 -17.25 -18.41 10.84
N LEU A 46 -16.12 -18.56 11.55
CA LEU A 46 -16.03 -19.33 12.79
C LEU A 46 -16.48 -18.53 14.02
N ASN A 47 -17.02 -17.30 13.84
CA ASN A 47 -17.34 -16.36 14.92
C ASN A 47 -16.13 -16.11 15.84
N TRP A 48 -14.91 -16.25 15.33
CA TRP A 48 -13.67 -16.02 16.09
C TRP A 48 -13.36 -14.52 16.16
N ASN A 49 -14.38 -13.73 16.46
CA ASN A 49 -14.32 -12.27 16.48
C ASN A 49 -14.76 -11.73 17.84
N TYR A 50 -13.76 -11.27 18.59
CA TYR A 50 -13.96 -10.45 19.79
C TYR A 50 -14.22 -8.97 19.47
N LEU A 51 -14.33 -8.61 18.18
CA LEU A 51 -14.55 -7.26 17.63
C LEU A 51 -15.78 -7.27 16.71
N CYS A 52 -16.30 -6.10 16.31
CA CYS A 52 -17.42 -5.99 15.35
C CYS A 52 -17.20 -6.90 14.13
N ARG A 53 -18.29 -7.53 13.63
CA ARG A 53 -18.39 -8.57 12.57
C ARG A 53 -17.77 -8.25 11.20
N PHE A 54 -16.99 -7.19 11.10
CA PHE A 54 -16.30 -6.80 9.88
C PHE A 54 -14.85 -6.39 10.12
N ASN A 55 -14.45 -6.14 11.37
CA ASN A 55 -13.14 -5.60 11.68
C ASN A 55 -12.00 -6.58 11.41
N CYS A 56 -12.21 -7.90 11.62
CA CYS A 56 -11.19 -8.90 11.30
C CYS A 56 -10.97 -9.00 9.79
N THR A 57 -12.05 -9.15 9.01
CA THR A 57 -11.97 -9.20 7.56
C THR A 57 -11.37 -7.92 6.97
N LEU A 58 -11.77 -6.75 7.46
CA LEU A 58 -11.22 -5.46 7.06
C LEU A 58 -9.72 -5.35 7.36
N LEU A 59 -9.28 -5.81 8.53
CA LEU A 59 -7.89 -5.76 8.95
C LEU A 59 -7.02 -6.73 8.14
N THR A 60 -7.50 -7.94 7.87
CA THR A 60 -6.73 -8.92 7.08
C THR A 60 -6.69 -8.60 5.59
N PHE A 61 -7.68 -7.88 5.05
CA PHE A 61 -7.67 -7.39 3.67
C PHE A 61 -6.94 -6.06 3.49
N SER A 62 -6.66 -5.32 4.58
CA SER A 62 -5.94 -4.04 4.49
C SER A 62 -4.60 -4.14 3.74
N PRO A 63 -3.77 -5.18 3.92
CA PRO A 63 -2.52 -5.31 3.19
C PRO A 63 -2.75 -5.52 1.69
N LEU A 64 -3.75 -6.32 1.32
CA LEU A 64 -4.10 -6.55 -0.08
C LEU A 64 -4.59 -5.26 -0.76
N LEU A 65 -5.46 -4.51 -0.09
CA LEU A 65 -5.95 -3.23 -0.58
C LEU A 65 -4.80 -2.21 -0.73
N THR A 66 -3.91 -2.14 0.27
CA THR A 66 -2.72 -1.27 0.20
C THR A 66 -1.86 -1.62 -1.01
N LEU A 67 -1.64 -2.91 -1.27
CA LEU A 67 -0.87 -3.40 -2.41
C LEU A 67 -1.49 -2.98 -3.74
N LEU A 68 -2.80 -3.17 -3.90
CA LEU A 68 -3.54 -2.82 -5.10
C LEU A 68 -3.51 -1.32 -5.37
N ILE A 69 -3.76 -0.50 -4.34
CA ILE A 69 -3.70 0.96 -4.45
C ILE A 69 -2.28 1.41 -4.83
N SER A 70 -1.26 0.87 -4.16
CA SER A 70 0.15 1.22 -4.44
C SER A 70 0.55 0.87 -5.87
N LYS A 71 0.19 -0.33 -6.36
CA LYS A 71 0.44 -0.72 -7.77
C LYS A 71 -0.33 0.17 -8.75
N GLY A 72 -1.56 0.56 -8.40
CA GLY A 72 -2.36 1.51 -9.18
C GLY A 72 -1.66 2.87 -9.34
N ILE A 73 -1.10 3.41 -8.25
CA ILE A 73 -0.32 4.67 -8.27
C ILE A 73 0.91 4.52 -9.16
N ILE A 74 1.68 3.43 -9.01
CA ILE A 74 2.87 3.15 -9.83
C ILE A 74 2.50 3.15 -11.33
N GLU A 75 1.45 2.42 -11.70
CA GLU A 75 0.98 2.31 -13.08
C GLU A 75 0.44 3.64 -13.61
N PHE A 76 -0.26 4.43 -12.79
CA PHE A 76 -0.73 5.76 -13.17
C PHE A 76 0.44 6.67 -13.55
N TYR A 77 1.50 6.71 -12.74
CA TYR A 77 2.69 7.50 -13.04
C TYR A 77 3.38 7.04 -14.33
N LYS A 78 3.48 5.72 -14.52
CA LYS A 78 4.09 5.12 -15.71
C LYS A 78 3.30 5.41 -17.00
N LYS A 79 1.96 5.32 -16.95
CA LYS A 79 1.09 5.44 -18.14
C LYS A 79 0.67 6.87 -18.44
N VAL A 80 0.32 7.65 -17.42
CA VAL A 80 -0.23 9.01 -17.59
C VAL A 80 0.89 10.04 -17.60
N ILE A 81 1.77 10.01 -16.60
CA ILE A 81 2.88 10.99 -16.49
C ILE A 81 4.07 10.58 -17.38
N LYS A 82 4.07 9.34 -17.90
CA LYS A 82 5.12 8.77 -18.76
C LYS A 82 6.52 8.85 -18.13
N LYS A 83 6.58 8.84 -16.79
CA LYS A 83 7.83 8.87 -16.02
C LYS A 83 7.74 7.88 -14.87
N GLU A 84 8.80 7.11 -14.68
CA GLU A 84 8.94 6.21 -13.52
C GLU A 84 9.18 7.06 -12.27
N GLY A 85 8.23 7.01 -11.32
CA GLY A 85 8.38 7.64 -10.02
C GLY A 85 9.25 6.77 -9.12
N PHE A 86 10.04 7.39 -8.25
CA PHE A 86 10.87 6.67 -7.28
C PHE A 86 10.77 7.31 -5.91
N GLN A 87 10.75 6.49 -4.86
CA GLN A 87 10.70 6.95 -3.48
C GLN A 87 12.02 7.63 -3.06
N MET A 88 11.88 8.74 -2.36
CA MET A 88 12.97 9.46 -1.72
C MET A 88 13.02 9.13 -0.22
N GLN A 89 14.21 8.84 0.29
CA GLN A 89 14.45 8.65 1.72
C GLN A 89 15.18 9.88 2.28
N TRP A 90 14.53 10.61 3.20
CA TRP A 90 15.07 11.84 3.82
C TRP A 90 15.61 12.88 2.83
N GLY A 91 14.90 13.08 1.72
CA GLY A 91 15.30 14.03 0.70
C GLY A 91 16.52 13.60 -0.14
N LYS A 92 17.04 12.38 0.07
CA LYS A 92 17.99 11.67 -0.79
C LYS A 92 17.24 10.62 -1.62
N LEU A 93 17.82 10.27 -2.77
CA LEU A 93 17.27 9.23 -3.64
C LEU A 93 17.57 7.85 -3.03
N SER A 94 16.61 6.91 -3.06
CA SER A 94 16.82 5.54 -2.60
C SER A 94 17.83 4.78 -3.48
N ASP A 95 18.39 3.67 -2.97
CA ASP A 95 19.38 2.84 -3.69
C ASP A 95 18.90 2.41 -5.09
N GLY A 96 17.60 2.19 -5.26
CA GLY A 96 16.99 1.84 -6.57
C GLY A 96 17.19 2.92 -7.64
N ILE A 97 17.37 4.18 -7.25
CA ILE A 97 17.62 5.30 -8.16
C ILE A 97 19.11 5.47 -8.44
N TRP A 98 19.98 5.10 -7.51
CA TRP A 98 21.42 5.09 -7.73
C TRP A 98 21.79 4.04 -8.80
N VAL A 99 21.12 2.89 -8.77
CA VAL A 99 21.27 1.81 -9.77
C VAL A 99 20.65 2.18 -11.12
N LYS A 100 19.43 2.73 -11.16
CA LYS A 100 18.72 3.00 -12.45
C LYS A 100 19.00 4.36 -13.08
N ASN A 101 19.28 5.40 -12.30
CA ASN A 101 19.42 6.78 -12.78
C ASN A 101 20.83 7.36 -12.56
N LYS A 102 21.80 6.52 -12.18
CA LYS A 102 23.21 6.90 -11.91
C LYS A 102 23.36 8.11 -10.97
N GLY A 103 22.41 8.28 -10.03
CA GLY A 103 22.40 9.42 -9.11
C GLY A 103 22.02 10.78 -9.73
N ASN A 104 21.49 10.83 -10.96
CA ASN A 104 21.13 12.10 -11.61
C ASN A 104 19.83 12.71 -11.01
N LEU A 105 19.99 13.81 -10.27
CA LEU A 105 18.96 14.48 -9.48
C LEU A 105 18.13 15.53 -10.23
N LYS A 106 18.21 15.61 -11.57
CA LYS A 106 17.52 16.67 -12.37
C LYS A 106 16.02 16.86 -12.06
N ASN A 107 15.33 15.82 -11.57
CA ASN A 107 13.88 15.84 -11.32
C ASN A 107 13.50 15.64 -9.83
N ARG A 108 14.28 16.16 -8.88
CA ARG A 108 14.04 15.99 -7.43
C ARG A 108 12.60 16.31 -7.00
N GLY A 109 12.01 17.40 -7.51
CA GLY A 109 10.63 17.78 -7.16
C GLY A 109 9.59 16.73 -7.58
N PHE A 110 9.78 16.09 -8.73
CA PHE A 110 8.89 15.02 -9.21
C PHE A 110 9.00 13.76 -8.33
N TYR A 111 10.21 13.38 -7.93
CA TYR A 111 10.41 12.23 -7.03
C TYR A 111 9.87 12.50 -5.63
N GLY A 112 10.00 13.74 -5.13
CA GLY A 112 9.36 14.18 -3.89
C GLY A 112 7.84 14.05 -3.97
N TRP A 113 7.24 14.57 -5.04
CA TRP A 113 5.79 14.49 -5.29
C TRP A 113 5.29 13.04 -5.36
N TYR A 114 6.00 12.18 -6.10
CA TYR A 114 5.70 10.74 -6.14
C TYR A 114 5.78 10.08 -4.76
N THR A 115 6.85 10.37 -4.00
CA THR A 115 7.05 9.81 -2.66
C THR A 115 5.89 10.20 -1.74
N THR A 116 5.49 11.47 -1.74
CA THR A 116 4.35 11.94 -0.96
C THR A 116 3.07 11.22 -1.37
N ASN A 117 2.80 11.05 -2.67
CA ASN A 117 1.58 10.39 -3.12
C ASN A 117 1.55 8.89 -2.81
N ILE A 118 2.63 8.16 -3.04
CA ILE A 118 2.66 6.72 -2.76
C ILE A 118 2.60 6.40 -1.26
N VAL A 119 2.99 7.34 -0.39
CA VAL A 119 2.83 7.20 1.06
C VAL A 119 1.43 7.64 1.51
N SER A 120 0.97 8.82 1.08
CA SER A 120 -0.27 9.43 1.60
C SER A 120 -1.54 8.84 1.00
N PHE A 121 -1.57 8.51 -0.29
CA PHE A 121 -2.80 8.08 -0.95
C PHE A 121 -3.29 6.71 -0.48
N PRO A 122 -2.44 5.66 -0.34
CA PRO A 122 -2.91 4.40 0.22
C PRO A 122 -3.49 4.58 1.63
N ILE A 123 -2.81 5.37 2.46
CA ILE A 123 -3.24 5.72 3.82
C ILE A 123 -4.61 6.41 3.82
N LEU A 124 -4.78 7.47 3.02
CA LEU A 124 -6.02 8.25 2.95
C LEU A 124 -7.17 7.42 2.40
N ILE A 125 -6.97 6.70 1.29
CA ILE A 125 -7.99 5.87 0.65
C ILE A 125 -8.47 4.79 1.62
N LEU A 126 -7.55 4.09 2.29
CA LEU A 126 -7.90 3.06 3.27
C LEU A 126 -8.66 3.66 4.45
N THR A 127 -8.23 4.82 4.96
CA THR A 127 -8.92 5.47 6.07
C THR A 127 -10.36 5.83 5.72
N ILE A 128 -10.57 6.43 4.55
CA ILE A 128 -11.92 6.79 4.09
C ILE A 128 -12.76 5.51 3.92
N LEU A 129 -12.21 4.47 3.29
CA LEU A 129 -12.90 3.21 3.07
C LEU A 129 -13.30 2.57 4.41
N PHE A 130 -12.39 2.50 5.38
CA PHE A 130 -12.68 1.92 6.69
C PHE A 130 -13.72 2.74 7.46
N VAL A 131 -13.62 4.07 7.49
CA VAL A 131 -14.60 4.93 8.17
C VAL A 131 -15.99 4.81 7.54
N VAL A 132 -16.06 4.71 6.22
CA VAL A 132 -17.35 4.53 5.52
C VAL A 132 -17.95 3.16 5.84
N ILE A 133 -17.16 2.10 5.85
CA ILE A 133 -17.67 0.75 6.15
C ILE A 133 -18.08 0.67 7.62
N GLU A 134 -17.26 1.16 8.55
CA GLU A 134 -17.57 1.18 9.99
C GLU A 134 -18.90 1.90 10.26
N LYS A 135 -19.15 3.06 9.65
CA LYS A 135 -20.39 3.83 9.83
C LYS A 135 -21.64 3.17 9.25
N ASN A 136 -21.51 2.32 8.23
CA ASN A 136 -22.66 1.74 7.53
C ASN A 136 -22.94 0.28 7.92
N VAL A 137 -22.00 -0.39 8.58
CA VAL A 137 -22.06 -1.84 8.85
C VAL A 137 -22.07 -2.20 10.34
N CYS A 138 -21.61 -1.35 11.27
CA CYS A 138 -21.53 -1.66 12.72
C CYS A 138 -22.60 -1.00 13.63
#